data_AF-A0A537ZKD6-F1
#
_entry.id   AF-A0A537ZKD6-F1
#
_cell.length_a   1.000
_cell.length_b   1.000
_cell.length_c   1.000
_cell.angle_alpha   90.00
_cell.angle_beta   90.00
_cell.angle_gamma   90.00
#
_symmetry.space_group_name_H-M   'P 1'
#
loop_
_entity.id
_entity.type
_entity.pdbx_description
1 polymer ?
#
loop_
_entity_poly.entity_id
_entity_poly.type
_entity_poly.pdbx_seq_one_letter_code
_entity_poly.pdbx_strand_id
1 'polypeptide(L)'
;MTLRIPHLRPLAALVAAFATAVLVLALVNRGSAPPPTAPPASSDAANAAVPRTTDALIATLQRALRVRPNDLTARTDLADAYLQKVRETGDPSFYPRAGSLLQGVLRIAPR
;
A
#
# COMPACT_ATOMS: atom_id res chain seq x y z
N MET A 1 -41.70 36.65 1.71
CA MET A 1 -42.37 35.33 1.70
C MET A 1 -41.69 34.44 0.67
N THR A 2 -41.25 33.26 1.11
CA THR A 2 -40.91 32.04 0.35
C THR A 2 -39.73 32.06 -0.64
N LEU A 3 -38.51 31.76 -0.16
CA LEU A 3 -37.49 31.11 -1.00
C LEU A 3 -37.87 29.64 -1.18
N ARG A 4 -38.39 29.30 -2.37
CA ARG A 4 -38.68 27.93 -2.78
C ARG A 4 -37.34 27.26 -3.13
N ILE A 5 -36.81 26.39 -2.28
CA ILE A 5 -35.56 25.64 -2.54
C ILE A 5 -35.90 24.44 -3.44
N PRO A 6 -35.65 24.47 -4.76
CA PRO A 6 -36.13 23.45 -5.71
C PRO A 6 -35.15 22.27 -5.88
N HIS A 7 -34.00 22.28 -5.20
CA HIS A 7 -32.87 21.37 -5.46
C HIS A 7 -32.75 20.19 -4.48
N LEU A 8 -33.76 19.92 -3.66
CA LEU A 8 -33.75 18.77 -2.73
C LEU A 8 -33.68 17.41 -3.45
N ARG A 9 -34.27 17.31 -4.65
CA ARG A 9 -34.28 16.10 -5.48
C ARG A 9 -32.89 15.72 -6.02
N PRO A 10 -32.12 16.62 -6.67
CA PRO A 10 -30.77 16.27 -7.12
C PRO A 10 -29.80 16.02 -5.96
N LEU A 11 -29.97 16.70 -4.81
CA LEU A 11 -29.19 16.44 -3.60
C LEU A 11 -29.44 15.03 -3.05
N ALA A 12 -30.71 14.60 -3.00
CA ALA A 12 -31.05 13.23 -2.59
C ALA A 12 -30.45 12.17 -3.53
N ALA A 13 -30.43 12.44 -4.85
CA ALA A 13 -29.82 11.55 -5.83
C ALA A 13 -28.29 11.43 -5.65
N LEU A 14 -27.61 12.55 -5.37
CA LEU A 14 -26.18 12.57 -5.07
C LEU A 14 -25.83 11.81 -3.79
N VAL A 15 -26.59 12.02 -2.71
CA VAL A 15 -26.41 11.30 -1.44
C VAL A 15 -26.65 9.81 -1.62
N ALA A 16 -27.68 9.42 -2.39
CA ALA A 16 -27.95 8.03 -2.70
C ALA A 16 -26.82 7.39 -3.52
N ALA A 17 -26.29 8.09 -4.54
CA ALA A 17 -25.16 7.61 -5.35
C ALA A 17 -23.86 7.48 -4.53
N PHE A 18 -23.62 8.42 -3.61
CA PHE A 18 -22.49 8.33 -2.70
C PHE A 18 -22.64 7.16 -1.71
N ALA A 19 -23.83 6.97 -1.14
CA ALA A 19 -24.11 5.87 -0.22
C ALA A 19 -23.99 4.50 -0.91
N THR A 20 -24.43 4.36 -2.16
CA THR A 20 -24.26 3.12 -2.93
C THR A 20 -22.80 2.87 -3.27
N ALA A 21 -22.02 3.88 -3.65
CA ALA A 21 -20.59 3.75 -3.87
C ALA A 21 -19.85 3.31 -2.60
N VAL A 22 -20.17 3.91 -1.44
CA VAL A 22 -19.62 3.52 -0.12
C VAL A 22 -20.02 2.08 0.24
N LEU A 23 -21.26 1.69 -0.01
CA LEU A 23 -21.75 0.34 0.27
C LEU A 23 -21.04 -0.72 -0.60
N VAL A 24 -20.89 -0.46 -1.91
CA VAL A 24 -20.16 -1.35 -2.82
C VAL A 24 -18.71 -1.47 -2.38
N LEU A 25 -18.06 -0.34 -2.07
CA LEU A 25 -16.69 -0.34 -1.56
C LEU A 25 -16.58 -1.12 -0.24
N ALA A 26 -17.54 -0.94 0.67
CA ALA A 26 -17.59 -1.67 1.93
C ALA A 26 -17.78 -3.18 1.73
N LEU A 27 -18.61 -3.61 0.76
CA LEU A 27 -18.80 -5.03 0.43
C LEU A 27 -17.55 -5.65 -0.20
N VAL A 28 -16.91 -4.95 -1.14
CA VAL A 28 -15.65 -5.38 -1.76
C VAL A 28 -14.55 -5.51 -0.69
N ASN A 29 -14.53 -4.60 0.29
CA ASN A 29 -13.57 -4.62 1.39
C ASN A 29 -13.98 -5.54 2.56
N ARG A 30 -15.18 -6.13 2.54
CA ARG A 30 -15.71 -6.98 3.64
C ARG A 30 -15.25 -8.43 3.57
N GLY A 31 -14.52 -8.84 2.54
CA GLY A 31 -14.09 -10.22 2.28
C GLY A 31 -13.10 -10.83 3.29
N SER A 32 -12.99 -10.32 4.52
CA SER A 32 -12.10 -10.88 5.54
C SER A 32 -12.66 -10.71 6.96
N ALA A 33 -13.94 -11.03 7.18
CA ALA A 33 -14.50 -11.17 8.53
C ALA A 33 -14.87 -12.64 8.79
N PRO A 34 -14.14 -13.38 9.65
CA PRO A 34 -14.56 -14.69 10.13
C PRO A 34 -15.78 -14.54 11.08
N PRO A 35 -16.65 -15.57 11.17
CA PRO A 35 -17.84 -15.55 12.04
C PRO A 35 -17.45 -15.47 13.53
N PRO A 36 -18.28 -14.83 14.39
CA PRO A 36 -17.95 -14.62 15.79
C PRO A 36 -18.33 -15.83 16.65
N THR A 37 -17.47 -16.85 16.73
CA THR A 37 -17.58 -17.86 17.80
C THR A 37 -16.25 -18.59 18.05
N ALA A 38 -15.32 -17.97 18.80
CA ALA A 38 -14.27 -18.62 19.61
C ALA A 38 -13.38 -17.53 20.26
N PRO A 39 -12.81 -17.78 21.46
CA PRO A 39 -11.97 -16.80 22.17
C PRO A 39 -10.73 -16.40 21.35
N PRO A 40 -10.17 -15.20 21.58
CA PRO A 40 -9.16 -14.61 20.70
C PRO A 40 -7.84 -15.38 20.84
N ALA A 41 -7.61 -16.34 19.95
CA ALA A 41 -6.26 -16.76 19.62
C ALA A 41 -5.59 -15.58 18.92
N SER A 42 -4.53 -15.06 19.54
CA SER A 42 -3.77 -13.87 19.14
C SER A 42 -3.64 -13.73 17.63
N SER A 43 -4.42 -12.82 17.07
CA SER A 43 -4.38 -12.38 15.67
C SER A 43 -3.19 -11.47 15.40
N ASP A 44 -2.00 -11.89 15.84
CA ASP A 44 -0.75 -11.15 15.61
C ASP A 44 -0.08 -11.57 14.30
N ALA A 45 -0.49 -12.71 13.73
CA ALA A 45 0.04 -13.24 12.47
C ALA A 45 -0.74 -12.80 11.21
N ALA A 46 -1.98 -12.31 11.35
CA ALA A 46 -2.83 -11.95 10.21
C ALA A 46 -2.66 -10.49 9.75
N ASN A 47 -1.95 -9.67 10.53
CA ASN A 47 -1.53 -8.33 10.14
C ASN A 47 -0.04 -8.37 9.76
N ALA A 48 0.31 -9.07 8.67
CA ALA A 48 1.52 -8.68 7.95
C ALA A 48 1.28 -7.26 7.46
N ALA A 49 1.60 -6.28 8.31
CA ALA A 49 1.25 -4.88 8.11
C ALA A 49 1.86 -4.43 6.78
N VAL A 50 1.01 -4.27 5.77
CA VAL A 50 1.42 -3.69 4.50
C VAL A 50 2.05 -2.34 4.84
N PRO A 51 3.33 -2.12 4.47
CA PRO A 51 4.02 -0.90 4.84
C PRO A 51 3.24 0.29 4.28
N ARG A 52 2.74 1.14 5.18
CA ARG A 52 1.90 2.29 4.84
C ARG A 52 2.69 3.48 4.29
N THR A 53 4.02 3.43 4.41
CA THR A 53 4.94 4.46 3.93
C THR A 53 6.12 3.83 3.21
N THR A 54 6.72 4.58 2.29
CA THR A 54 7.92 4.17 1.57
C THR A 54 9.08 3.89 2.53
N ASP A 55 9.22 4.67 3.62
CA ASP A 55 10.24 4.42 4.63
C ASP A 55 10.03 3.09 5.38
N ALA A 56 8.78 2.74 5.70
CA ALA A 56 8.46 1.46 6.31
C ALA A 56 8.70 0.27 5.36
N LEU A 57 8.43 0.47 4.06
CA LEU A 57 8.72 -0.52 3.02
C LEU A 57 10.23 -0.75 2.91
N ILE A 58 11.03 0.32 2.85
CA ILE A 58 12.50 0.25 2.82
C ILE A 58 13.02 -0.52 4.04
N ALA A 59 12.57 -0.18 5.24
CA ALA A 59 13.01 -0.86 6.46
C ALA A 59 12.67 -2.37 6.46
N THR A 60 11.49 -2.71 5.93
CA THR A 60 11.02 -4.10 5.80
C THR A 60 11.87 -4.88 4.80
N LEU A 61 12.11 -4.33 3.62
CA LEU A 61 12.93 -4.95 2.58
C LEU A 61 14.39 -5.08 3.00
N GLN A 62 14.96 -4.08 3.67
CA GLN A 62 16.30 -4.18 4.26
C GLN A 62 16.37 -5.29 5.31
N ARG A 63 15.32 -5.46 6.14
CA ARG A 63 15.26 -6.58 7.09
C ARG A 63 15.17 -7.93 6.36
N ALA A 64 14.37 -8.03 5.31
CA ALA A 64 14.28 -9.24 4.50
C ALA A 64 15.63 -9.61 3.88
N LEU A 65 16.37 -8.64 3.34
CA LEU A 65 17.70 -8.85 2.76
C LEU A 65 18.77 -9.21 3.78
N ARG A 66 18.63 -8.81 5.05
CA ARG A 66 19.51 -9.31 6.12
C ARG A 66 19.33 -10.80 6.37
N VAL A 67 18.12 -11.33 6.19
CA VAL A 67 17.81 -12.76 6.38
C VAL A 67 18.15 -13.55 5.11
N ARG A 68 17.76 -13.04 3.95
CA ARG A 68 18.00 -13.67 2.64
C ARG A 68 18.76 -12.69 1.75
N PRO A 69 20.09 -12.62 1.87
CA PRO A 69 20.87 -11.62 1.14
C PRO A 69 20.73 -11.77 -0.37
N ASN A 70 20.58 -12.99 -0.89
CA ASN A 70 20.53 -13.28 -2.33
C ASN A 70 19.12 -13.25 -2.94
N ASP A 71 18.12 -12.74 -2.22
CA ASP A 71 16.78 -12.55 -2.75
C ASP A 71 16.79 -11.42 -3.81
N LEU A 72 16.80 -11.81 -5.09
CA LEU A 72 16.87 -10.86 -6.20
C LEU A 72 15.64 -9.96 -6.28
N THR A 73 14.46 -10.50 -5.97
CA THR A 73 13.20 -9.75 -5.96
C THR A 73 13.21 -8.70 -4.85
N ALA A 74 13.62 -9.07 -3.63
CA ALA A 74 13.73 -8.10 -2.55
C ALA A 74 14.77 -6.99 -2.84
N ARG A 75 15.83 -7.30 -3.62
CA ARG A 75 16.80 -6.30 -4.09
C ARG A 75 16.20 -5.34 -5.13
N THR A 76 15.42 -5.84 -6.08
CA THR A 76 14.72 -4.99 -7.07
C THR A 76 13.68 -4.11 -6.40
N ASP A 77 12.87 -4.68 -5.50
CA ASP A 77 11.81 -3.95 -4.79
C ASP A 77 12.42 -2.84 -3.90
N LEU A 78 13.58 -3.10 -3.28
CA LEU A 78 14.28 -2.09 -2.49
C LEU A 78 14.83 -0.96 -3.37
N ALA A 79 15.30 -1.28 -4.58
CA ALA A 79 15.73 -0.27 -5.54
C ALA A 79 14.55 0.61 -5.98
N ASP A 80 13.40 0.01 -6.27
CA ASP A 80 12.18 0.74 -6.64
C ASP A 80 11.70 1.64 -5.50
N ALA A 81 11.74 1.17 -4.25
CA ALA A 81 11.41 1.97 -3.08
C ALA A 81 12.37 3.17 -2.91
N TYR A 82 13.66 3.02 -3.22
CA TYR A 82 14.58 4.16 -3.24
C TYR A 82 14.27 5.15 -4.37
N LEU A 83 13.90 4.69 -5.56
CA LEU A 83 13.46 5.58 -6.64
C LEU A 83 12.18 6.33 -6.26
N GLN A 84 11.28 5.69 -5.51
CA GLN A 84 10.11 6.34 -4.94
C GLN A 84 10.50 7.44 -3.94
N LYS A 85 11.52 7.23 -3.08
CA LYS A 85 12.04 8.29 -2.21
C LYS A 85 12.55 9.50 -2.97
N VAL A 86 13.14 9.33 -4.15
CA VAL A 86 13.52 10.48 -4.99
C VAL A 86 12.29 11.29 -5.38
N ARG A 87 11.19 10.65 -5.77
CA ARG A 87 9.94 11.33 -6.15
C ARG A 87 9.29 12.05 -4.97
N GLU A 88 9.42 11.50 -3.78
CA GLU A 88 8.83 12.06 -2.55
C GLU A 88 9.66 13.20 -1.96
N THR A 89 10.98 13.11 -2.03
CA THR A 89 11.89 14.02 -1.30
C THR A 89 12.72 14.92 -2.20
N GLY A 90 12.87 14.57 -3.48
CA GLY A 90 13.80 15.22 -4.39
C GLY A 90 15.29 14.93 -4.10
N ASP A 91 15.62 14.06 -3.13
CA ASP A 91 17.01 13.76 -2.77
C ASP A 91 17.68 12.83 -3.82
N PRO A 92 18.69 13.31 -4.56
CA PRO A 92 19.37 12.50 -5.57
C PRO A 92 20.24 11.39 -4.96
N SER A 93 20.52 11.40 -3.65
CA SER A 93 21.36 10.40 -2.98
C SER A 93 20.77 8.97 -3.05
N PHE A 94 19.48 8.85 -3.33
CA PHE A 94 18.81 7.56 -3.51
C PHE A 94 19.08 6.91 -4.88
N TYR A 95 19.44 7.67 -5.92
CA TYR A 95 19.79 7.11 -7.23
C TYR A 95 20.95 6.11 -7.18
N PRO A 96 22.14 6.45 -6.63
CA PRO A 96 23.25 5.50 -6.57
C PRO A 96 22.93 4.28 -5.70
N ARG A 97 22.09 4.43 -4.66
CA ARG A 97 21.64 3.31 -3.82
C ARG A 97 20.81 2.32 -4.62
N ALA A 98 19.81 2.79 -5.36
CA ALA A 98 19.02 1.96 -6.26
C ALA A 98 19.89 1.29 -7.34
N GLY A 99 20.77 2.08 -7.99
CA GLY A 99 21.68 1.57 -9.02
C GLY A 99 22.58 0.43 -8.54
N SER A 100 23.16 0.55 -7.34
CA SER A 100 24.03 -0.49 -6.78
C SER A 100 23.31 -1.83 -6.56
N LEU A 101 22.04 -1.79 -6.15
CA LEU A 101 21.21 -2.98 -5.97
C LEU A 101 20.90 -3.64 -7.31
N LEU A 102 20.46 -2.85 -8.29
CA LEU A 102 20.13 -3.33 -9.63
C LEU A 102 21.35 -3.90 -10.35
N GLN A 103 22.51 -3.26 -10.25
CA GLN A 103 23.76 -3.78 -10.79
C GLN A 103 24.16 -5.11 -10.12
N GLY A 104 23.88 -5.26 -8.82
CA GLY A 104 24.01 -6.54 -8.12
C GLY A 104 23.10 -7.63 -8.69
N VAL A 105 21.84 -7.30 -8.97
CA VAL A 105 20.87 -8.21 -9.57
C VAL A 105 21.30 -8.62 -10.98
N LEU A 106 21.65 -7.66 -11.83
CA LEU A 106 22.07 -7.90 -13.23
C LEU A 106 23.32 -8.76 -13.34
N ARG A 107 24.25 -8.69 -12.38
CA ARG A 107 25.43 -9.58 -12.34
C ARG A 107 25.05 -11.04 -12.08
N ILE A 108 23.97 -11.29 -11.35
CA ILE A 108 23.53 -12.65 -10.98
C ILE A 108 22.57 -13.20 -12.03
N ALA A 109 21.62 -12.38 -12.47
CA ALA A 109 20.59 -12.74 -13.45
C ALA A 109 20.56 -11.68 -14.56
N PRO A 110 21.50 -11.74 -15.52
CA PRO A 110 21.44 -10.90 -16.71
C PRO A 110 20.21 -11.31 -17.54
N ARG A 111 19.42 -10.33 -17.99
CA ARG A 111 18.27 -10.51 -18.87
C ARG A 111 18.39 -9.60 -20.06
#